data_AF-A0AAV9DE65-F1
#
_entry.id   AF-A0AAV9DE65-F1
#
_cell.length_a   1.000
_cell.length_b   1.000
_cell.length_c   1.000
_cell.angle_alpha   90.00
_cell.angle_beta   90.00
_cell.angle_gamma   90.00
#
_symmetry.space_group_name_H-M   'P 1'
#
loop_
_entity.id
_entity.type
_entity.pdbx_description
1 polymer ?
#
loop_
_entity_poly.entity_id
_entity_poly.type
_entity_poly.pdbx_seq_one_letter_code
_entity_poly.pdbx_strand_id
1 'polypeptide(L)'
;MMNSNGGSLAVSSIRQLKNHISVSIWPCSRSRLTVRCAAVRFRPCIDIHKGKVKQIVGSTLKDSDDGTSSLVTNFESDMFPAEYANMYKEDGLTGGHVIMLGADELSRAAAIEALNAYPGGMQVGGGINSDNALSYIKEGASHVIVTSYVFNDGKMDLERLRHLVCMIGKSKLVLDLSCRKKNGKYAIVTDRWQRFSDVFVDEKTLAFLATYADEFLVHGVDVEGKRLGIDEELVALLGNWSPIPVTYAGGVTTMADLETVKEAGKGRVDVTVGSALDIFGGNLAYRDVVAWHERQAMALH
;
A
#
# COMPACT_ATOMS: atom_id res chain seq x y z
N MET A 1 -77.51 18.10 2.11
CA MET A 1 -77.69 18.64 0.74
C MET A 1 -76.39 19.28 0.29
N MET A 2 -76.07 19.08 -0.99
CA MET A 2 -74.82 19.37 -1.69
C MET A 2 -74.35 20.83 -1.66
N ASN A 3 -73.02 20.97 -1.74
CA ASN A 3 -72.21 21.96 -2.51
C ASN A 3 -72.42 23.47 -2.19
N SER A 4 -71.44 24.38 -2.29
CA SER A 4 -70.22 24.46 -3.10
C SER A 4 -69.48 25.78 -2.80
N ASN A 5 -68.19 25.83 -3.19
CA ASN A 5 -67.38 27.02 -3.54
C ASN A 5 -66.98 27.97 -2.39
N GLY A 6 -65.77 28.51 -2.30
CA GLY A 6 -64.61 28.54 -3.19
C GLY A 6 -63.79 29.79 -2.82
N GLY A 7 -62.46 29.72 -2.93
CA GLY A 7 -61.60 30.86 -3.25
C GLY A 7 -61.23 31.88 -2.15
N SER A 8 -59.94 31.82 -1.79
CA SER A 8 -58.99 32.95 -1.83
C SER A 8 -58.79 33.85 -0.60
N LEU A 9 -57.51 33.92 -0.20
CA LEU A 9 -56.79 34.98 0.50
C LEU A 9 -57.19 35.21 1.97
N ALA A 10 -56.32 35.46 2.93
CA ALA A 10 -54.88 35.45 3.11
C ALA A 10 -54.70 35.77 4.61
N VAL A 11 -53.49 35.58 5.13
CA VAL A 11 -53.06 36.15 6.42
C VAL A 11 -53.68 35.49 7.67
N SER A 12 -52.96 34.53 8.24
CA SER A 12 -52.45 34.64 9.61
C SER A 12 -51.97 33.27 10.11
N SER A 13 -50.89 33.32 10.88
CA SER A 13 -50.54 32.28 11.86
C SER A 13 -49.81 31.04 11.34
N ILE A 14 -48.56 31.23 10.90
CA ILE A 14 -47.46 30.32 11.30
C ILE A 14 -46.30 31.19 11.80
N ARG A 15 -46.55 31.92 12.89
CA ARG A 15 -45.53 32.40 13.82
C ARG A 15 -45.58 31.48 15.04
N GLN A 16 -44.86 30.37 15.00
CA GLN A 16 -44.33 29.70 16.19
C GLN A 16 -43.35 28.63 15.72
N LEU A 17 -42.26 28.47 16.48
CA LEU A 17 -41.06 27.66 16.18
C LEU A 17 -40.00 28.35 15.30
N LYS A 18 -39.66 29.59 15.65
CA LYS A 18 -38.27 30.05 15.61
C LYS A 18 -37.75 30.08 17.05
N ASN A 19 -36.77 29.23 17.35
CA ASN A 19 -35.71 29.37 18.37
C ASN A 19 -35.38 28.01 19.02
N HIS A 20 -34.30 27.39 18.55
CA HIS A 20 -33.16 26.90 19.35
C HIS A 20 -32.41 25.77 18.63
N ILE A 21 -31.67 26.12 17.57
CA ILE A 21 -30.41 25.44 17.27
C ILE A 21 -29.44 26.55 16.83
N SER A 22 -28.60 27.00 17.76
CA SER A 22 -27.44 27.81 17.43
C SER A 22 -26.41 26.89 16.77
N VAL A 23 -26.37 26.90 15.44
CA VAL A 23 -25.25 26.31 14.71
C VAL A 23 -24.07 27.26 14.87
N SER A 24 -23.19 26.98 15.82
CA SER A 24 -21.88 27.61 15.91
C SER A 24 -21.07 27.21 14.68
N ILE A 25 -20.98 28.11 13.71
CA ILE A 25 -20.07 28.01 12.57
C ILE A 25 -18.67 28.28 13.13
N TRP A 26 -17.93 27.22 13.42
CA TRP A 26 -16.51 27.32 13.70
C TRP A 26 -15.79 27.70 12.40
N PRO A 27 -14.96 28.75 12.37
CA PRO A 27 -14.12 29.01 11.21
C PRO A 27 -13.17 27.82 11.06
N CYS A 28 -13.33 27.09 9.96
CA CYS A 28 -12.38 26.06 9.54
C CYS A 28 -11.01 26.73 9.38
N SER A 29 -10.15 26.58 10.39
CA SER A 29 -8.78 27.02 10.29
C SER A 29 -8.15 26.24 9.14
N ARG A 30 -7.80 26.93 8.05
CA ARG A 30 -6.86 26.41 7.06
C ARG A 30 -5.54 26.17 7.80
N SER A 31 -5.38 24.99 8.38
CA SER A 31 -4.07 24.50 8.78
C SER A 31 -3.27 24.47 7.49
N ARG A 32 -2.32 25.40 7.34
CA ARG A 32 -1.26 25.23 6.36
C ARG A 32 -0.62 23.90 6.71
N LEU A 33 -0.86 22.89 5.88
CA LEU A 33 -0.04 21.68 5.87
C LEU A 33 1.38 22.18 5.62
N THR A 34 2.15 22.34 6.70
CA THR A 34 3.59 22.46 6.61
C THR A 34 4.05 21.22 5.87
N VAL A 35 4.46 21.41 4.61
CA VAL A 35 5.17 20.41 3.83
C VAL A 35 6.47 20.15 4.57
N ARG A 36 6.44 19.23 5.53
CA ARG A 36 7.67 18.61 6.00
C ARG A 36 8.16 17.80 4.82
N CYS A 37 9.25 18.23 4.19
CA CYS A 37 10.02 17.33 3.34
C CYS A 37 10.30 16.11 4.20
N ALA A 38 9.64 14.99 3.92
CA ALA A 38 9.99 13.72 4.54
C ALA A 38 11.25 13.22 3.82
N ALA A 39 12.13 12.54 4.55
CA ALA A 39 13.26 11.87 3.94
C ALA A 39 12.68 10.66 3.21
N VAL A 40 13.05 10.49 1.94
CA VAL A 40 12.70 9.27 1.21
C VAL A 40 13.37 8.08 1.90
N ARG A 41 12.62 7.03 2.17
CA ARG A 41 13.11 5.82 2.82
C ARG A 41 13.22 4.68 1.83
N PHE A 42 14.33 3.96 1.93
CA PHE A 42 14.34 2.56 1.51
C PHE A 42 13.49 1.72 2.46
N ARG A 43 12.53 0.97 1.89
CA ARG A 43 11.62 0.05 2.58
C ARG A 43 11.94 -1.38 2.12
N PRO A 44 12.56 -2.23 2.97
CA PRO A 44 13.03 -3.54 2.55
C PRO A 44 11.86 -4.51 2.29
N CYS A 45 12.11 -5.59 1.55
CA CYS A 45 11.10 -6.61 1.26
C CYS A 45 11.57 -8.04 1.62
N ILE A 46 10.61 -8.92 1.87
CA ILE A 46 10.77 -10.37 2.02
C ILE A 46 9.59 -11.05 1.33
N ASP A 47 9.80 -11.56 0.13
CA ASP A 47 8.78 -12.29 -0.60
C ASP A 47 8.90 -13.79 -0.31
N ILE A 48 7.81 -14.42 0.12
CA ILE A 48 7.80 -15.80 0.62
C ILE A 48 6.95 -16.68 -0.27
N HIS A 49 7.49 -17.82 -0.68
CA HIS A 49 6.73 -18.86 -1.36
C HIS A 49 7.19 -20.25 -0.93
N LYS A 50 6.24 -21.09 -0.49
CA LYS A 50 6.50 -22.44 0.06
C LYS A 50 7.52 -22.42 1.22
N GLY A 51 7.38 -21.43 2.10
CA GLY A 51 8.24 -21.25 3.28
C GLY A 51 9.65 -20.70 3.02
N LYS A 52 9.98 -20.35 1.77
CA LYS A 52 11.31 -19.81 1.40
C LYS A 52 11.21 -18.39 0.89
N VAL A 53 12.28 -17.61 1.11
CA VAL A 53 12.43 -16.29 0.51
C VAL A 53 12.75 -16.44 -0.98
N LYS A 54 11.91 -15.87 -1.84
CA LYS A 54 12.05 -15.95 -3.29
C LYS A 54 11.82 -14.60 -3.95
N GLN A 55 12.61 -14.27 -4.96
CA GLN A 55 12.28 -13.15 -5.84
C GLN A 55 11.64 -13.68 -7.13
N ILE A 56 10.48 -13.14 -7.48
CA ILE A 56 9.72 -13.52 -8.67
C ILE A 56 9.76 -12.44 -9.75
N VAL A 57 9.55 -12.83 -11.01
CA VAL A 57 9.22 -11.88 -12.07
C VAL A 57 7.72 -11.62 -12.02
N GLY A 58 7.31 -10.38 -11.75
CA GLY A 58 5.90 -10.04 -11.47
C GLY A 58 4.91 -10.61 -12.51
N SER A 59 5.20 -10.55 -13.80
CA SER A 59 4.26 -11.05 -14.82
C SER A 59 4.12 -12.59 -14.95
N THR A 60 4.73 -13.40 -14.08
CA THR A 60 4.76 -14.89 -14.22
C THR A 60 3.85 -15.66 -13.27
N LEU A 61 3.10 -14.96 -12.41
CA LEU A 61 2.05 -15.58 -11.60
C LEU A 61 0.85 -15.95 -12.48
N LYS A 62 0.86 -17.15 -13.08
CA LYS A 62 -0.32 -17.77 -13.70
C LYS A 62 -0.74 -18.97 -12.86
N ASP A 63 -2.03 -19.06 -12.51
CA ASP A 63 -2.60 -20.34 -12.14
C ASP A 63 -2.67 -21.19 -13.39
N SER A 64 -1.99 -22.32 -13.37
CA SER A 64 -2.36 -23.46 -14.19
C SER A 64 -3.45 -24.20 -13.42
N ASP A 65 -4.54 -24.59 -14.07
CA ASP A 65 -5.64 -25.41 -13.51
C ASP A 65 -5.20 -26.81 -13.00
N ASP A 66 -3.89 -27.09 -12.99
CA ASP A 66 -3.25 -28.36 -12.62
C ASP A 66 -2.35 -28.24 -11.37
N GLY A 67 -2.57 -27.25 -10.50
CA GLY A 67 -1.89 -27.14 -9.19
C GLY A 67 -0.36 -26.91 -9.24
N THR A 68 0.21 -26.75 -10.43
CA THR A 68 1.62 -26.45 -10.67
C THR A 68 1.74 -25.03 -11.20
N SER A 69 1.76 -24.05 -10.30
CA SER A 69 2.11 -22.66 -10.65
C SER A 69 3.54 -22.65 -11.21
N SER A 70 3.72 -22.36 -12.50
CA SER A 70 5.03 -22.18 -13.13
C SER A 70 5.59 -20.79 -12.79
N LEU A 71 5.88 -20.59 -11.51
CA LEU A 71 6.56 -19.41 -10.98
C LEU A 71 7.98 -19.32 -11.53
N VAL A 72 8.26 -18.33 -12.39
CA VAL A 72 9.63 -18.04 -12.79
C VAL A 72 10.30 -17.31 -11.63
N THR A 73 11.20 -18.04 -10.98
CA THR A 73 11.94 -17.57 -9.82
C THR A 73 13.26 -16.96 -10.30
N ASN A 74 13.51 -15.69 -10.00
CA ASN A 74 14.79 -15.04 -10.25
C ASN A 74 15.85 -15.50 -9.24
N PHE A 75 15.41 -15.81 -8.01
CA PHE A 75 16.27 -16.19 -6.90
C PHE A 75 15.48 -16.93 -5.83
N GLU A 76 16.06 -17.99 -5.27
CA GLU A 76 15.58 -18.65 -4.05
C GLU A 76 16.73 -18.59 -3.04
N SER A 77 16.44 -18.07 -1.85
CA SER A 77 17.45 -17.95 -0.80
C SER A 77 17.55 -19.22 0.04
N ASP A 78 18.76 -19.53 0.48
CA ASP A 78 19.01 -20.49 1.55
C ASP A 78 18.88 -19.85 2.95
N MET A 79 18.86 -18.51 3.04
CA MET A 79 18.62 -17.80 4.30
C MET A 79 17.14 -17.82 4.67
N PHE A 80 16.89 -17.93 5.97
CA PHE A 80 15.55 -17.91 6.54
C PHE A 80 14.97 -16.49 6.55
N PRO A 81 13.63 -16.33 6.47
CA PRO A 81 12.97 -15.02 6.55
C PRO A 81 13.36 -14.21 7.81
N ALA A 82 13.55 -14.88 8.94
CA ALA A 82 13.99 -14.25 10.19
C ALA A 82 15.40 -13.63 10.09
N GLU A 83 16.29 -14.21 9.30
CA GLU A 83 17.66 -13.66 9.11
C GLU A 83 17.61 -12.34 8.33
N TYR A 84 16.79 -12.26 7.28
CA TYR A 84 16.55 -11.01 6.56
C TYR A 84 15.92 -9.94 7.48
N ALA A 85 14.91 -10.31 8.27
CA ALA A 85 14.26 -9.39 9.20
C ALA A 85 15.21 -8.88 10.28
N ASN A 86 16.11 -9.73 10.80
CA ASN A 86 17.15 -9.32 11.75
C ASN A 86 18.18 -8.39 11.11
N MET A 87 18.63 -8.68 9.88
CA MET A 87 19.51 -7.79 9.15
C MET A 87 18.89 -6.39 8.98
N TYR A 88 17.61 -6.32 8.57
CA TYR A 88 16.90 -5.04 8.45
C TYR A 88 16.73 -4.32 9.79
N LYS A 89 16.60 -5.07 10.89
CA LYS A 89 16.54 -4.53 12.26
C LYS A 89 17.85 -3.94 12.71
N GLU A 90 18.96 -4.62 12.44
CA GLU A 90 20.31 -4.13 12.74
C GLU A 90 20.61 -2.82 12.00
N ASP A 91 20.11 -2.68 10.77
CA ASP A 91 20.22 -1.46 9.96
C ASP A 91 19.12 -0.41 10.24
N GLY A 92 18.23 -0.66 11.21
CA GLY A 92 17.18 0.28 11.60
C GLY A 92 16.08 0.53 10.55
N LEU A 93 15.96 -0.32 9.54
CA LEU A 93 14.99 -0.17 8.45
C LEU A 93 13.59 -0.59 8.90
N THR A 94 12.60 0.29 8.82
CA THR A 94 11.22 0.01 9.26
C THR A 94 10.18 0.21 8.15
N GLY A 95 9.04 -0.45 8.32
CA GLY A 95 7.92 -0.49 7.36
C GLY A 95 8.27 -1.17 6.04
N GLY A 96 9.28 -2.03 6.05
CA GLY A 96 9.46 -3.02 5.01
C GLY A 96 8.35 -4.06 5.05
N HIS A 97 8.14 -4.79 3.95
CA HIS A 97 7.04 -5.74 3.83
C HIS A 97 7.51 -7.19 3.74
N VAL A 98 6.68 -8.08 4.30
CA VAL A 98 6.74 -9.53 4.15
C VAL A 98 5.52 -9.96 3.34
N ILE A 99 5.70 -10.43 2.10
CA ILE A 99 4.58 -10.80 1.23
C ILE A 99 4.54 -12.31 1.03
N MET A 100 3.45 -12.95 1.45
CA MET A 100 3.18 -14.34 1.15
C MET A 100 2.60 -14.46 -0.26
N LEU A 101 3.33 -15.12 -1.15
CA LEU A 101 2.92 -15.36 -2.54
C LEU A 101 2.03 -16.61 -2.70
N GLY A 102 1.85 -17.37 -1.62
CA GLY A 102 0.97 -18.54 -1.55
C GLY A 102 0.22 -18.58 -0.22
N ALA A 103 -0.93 -19.27 -0.20
CA ALA A 103 -1.75 -19.46 1.00
C ALA A 103 -1.35 -20.71 1.81
N ASP A 104 -0.17 -21.27 1.55
CA ASP A 104 0.30 -22.48 2.21
C ASP A 104 0.81 -22.23 3.63
N GLU A 105 0.70 -23.26 4.46
CA GLU A 105 1.08 -23.24 5.87
C GLU A 105 2.55 -22.86 6.09
N LEU A 106 3.44 -23.32 5.20
CA LEU A 106 4.87 -23.03 5.29
C LEU A 106 5.14 -21.54 5.07
N SER A 107 4.49 -20.93 4.06
CA SER A 107 4.59 -19.49 3.81
C SER A 107 4.07 -18.66 4.99
N ARG A 108 2.99 -19.12 5.65
CA ARG A 108 2.48 -18.48 6.86
C ARG A 108 3.45 -18.58 8.03
N ALA A 109 4.00 -19.75 8.30
CA ALA A 109 4.99 -19.95 9.36
C ALA A 109 6.24 -19.07 9.13
N ALA A 110 6.76 -19.08 7.90
CA ALA A 110 7.88 -18.25 7.48
C ALA A 110 7.62 -16.74 7.65
N ALA A 111 6.40 -16.27 7.35
CA ALA A 111 6.04 -14.87 7.60
C ALA A 111 6.04 -14.54 9.10
N ILE A 112 5.47 -15.40 9.93
CA ILE A 112 5.45 -15.23 11.40
C ILE A 112 6.88 -15.22 11.98
N GLU A 113 7.77 -16.06 11.47
CA GLU A 113 9.19 -16.05 11.87
C GLU A 113 9.86 -14.70 11.60
N ALA A 114 9.64 -14.10 10.41
CA ALA A 114 10.14 -12.77 10.09
C ALA A 114 9.55 -11.68 11.01
N LEU A 115 8.25 -11.75 11.30
CA LEU A 115 7.58 -10.81 12.21
C LEU A 115 8.13 -10.89 13.64
N ASN A 116 8.38 -12.11 14.13
CA ASN A 116 8.93 -12.33 15.47
C ASN A 116 10.39 -11.89 15.61
N ALA A 117 11.18 -11.94 14.52
CA ALA A 117 12.55 -11.43 14.51
C ALA A 117 12.60 -9.89 14.64
N TYR A 118 11.63 -9.20 14.01
CA TYR A 118 11.51 -7.74 14.08
C TYR A 118 10.09 -7.25 14.44
N PRO A 119 9.66 -7.44 15.70
CA PRO A 119 8.33 -7.01 16.14
C PRO A 119 8.14 -5.50 15.99
N GLY A 120 7.08 -5.11 15.31
CA GLY A 120 6.76 -3.71 14.99
C GLY A 120 7.61 -3.10 13.88
N GLY A 121 8.58 -3.83 13.31
CA GLY A 121 9.44 -3.34 12.22
C GLY A 121 8.89 -3.62 10.83
N MET A 122 8.23 -4.77 10.65
CA MET A 122 7.77 -5.26 9.35
C MET A 122 6.25 -5.19 9.18
N GLN A 123 5.80 -5.03 7.94
CA GLN A 123 4.40 -5.14 7.50
C GLN A 123 4.18 -6.52 6.88
N VAL A 124 2.96 -7.05 6.84
CA VAL A 124 2.68 -8.36 6.23
C VAL A 124 1.51 -8.34 5.27
N GLY A 125 1.66 -8.96 4.11
CA GLY A 125 0.64 -9.09 3.08
C GLY A 125 0.55 -10.51 2.49
N GLY A 126 -0.44 -10.72 1.63
CA GLY A 126 -0.76 -12.02 1.03
C GLY A 126 -1.90 -12.73 1.74
N GLY A 127 -3.09 -12.78 1.12
CA GLY A 127 -4.24 -13.47 1.69
C GLY A 127 -4.82 -12.87 2.98
N ILE A 128 -4.46 -11.62 3.32
CA ILE A 128 -4.99 -10.93 4.50
C ILE A 128 -6.49 -10.62 4.30
N ASN A 129 -7.28 -10.91 5.33
CA ASN A 129 -8.72 -10.68 5.40
C ASN A 129 -9.17 -10.38 6.83
N SER A 130 -10.48 -10.25 7.04
CA SER A 130 -11.08 -9.98 8.36
C SER A 130 -10.73 -11.00 9.45
N ASP A 131 -10.51 -12.24 9.07
CA ASP A 131 -10.45 -13.36 10.00
C ASP A 131 -9.02 -13.56 10.51
N ASN A 132 -8.01 -13.18 9.72
CA ASN A 132 -6.60 -13.38 10.06
C ASN A 132 -5.84 -12.08 10.40
N ALA A 133 -6.31 -10.90 10.01
CA ALA A 133 -5.56 -9.65 10.14
C ALA A 133 -5.11 -9.36 11.58
N LEU A 134 -6.02 -9.51 12.55
CA LEU A 134 -5.70 -9.28 13.97
C LEU A 134 -4.66 -10.27 14.51
N SER A 135 -4.63 -11.50 14.00
CA SER A 135 -3.64 -12.50 14.40
C SER A 135 -2.23 -12.03 14.02
N TYR A 136 -2.03 -11.57 12.79
CA TYR A 136 -0.72 -11.09 12.35
C TYR A 136 -0.23 -9.85 13.11
N ILE A 137 -1.14 -8.94 13.47
CA ILE A 137 -0.79 -7.80 14.34
C ILE A 137 -0.29 -8.30 15.72
N LYS A 138 -0.91 -9.35 16.27
CA LYS A 138 -0.47 -9.95 17.54
C LYS A 138 0.87 -10.69 17.43
N GLU A 139 1.16 -11.27 16.26
CA GLU A 139 2.45 -11.90 15.93
C GLU A 139 3.57 -10.88 15.64
N GLY A 140 3.31 -9.57 15.83
CA GLY A 140 4.34 -8.53 15.74
C GLY A 140 4.35 -7.74 14.43
N ALA A 141 3.38 -7.93 13.53
CA ALA A 141 3.26 -7.05 12.37
C ALA A 141 2.98 -5.60 12.80
N SER A 142 3.74 -4.66 12.25
CA SER A 142 3.47 -3.23 12.40
C SER A 142 2.12 -2.86 11.78
N HIS A 143 1.85 -3.44 10.60
CA HIS A 143 0.66 -3.27 9.79
C HIS A 143 0.35 -4.56 9.02
N VAL A 144 -0.89 -4.70 8.58
CA VAL A 144 -1.25 -5.66 7.53
C VAL A 144 -1.49 -4.93 6.20
N ILE A 145 -1.13 -5.58 5.10
CA ILE A 145 -1.24 -5.10 3.73
C ILE A 145 -2.40 -5.84 3.05
N VAL A 146 -3.35 -5.09 2.50
CA VAL A 146 -4.57 -5.66 1.91
C VAL A 146 -4.83 -5.14 0.50
N THR A 147 -5.17 -6.09 -0.39
CA THR A 147 -5.50 -5.84 -1.81
C THR A 147 -6.81 -6.53 -2.17
N SER A 148 -6.77 -7.82 -2.52
CA SER A 148 -7.89 -8.57 -3.12
C SER A 148 -9.11 -8.76 -2.20
N TYR A 149 -8.93 -8.68 -0.88
CA TYR A 149 -10.07 -8.69 0.05
C TYR A 149 -10.97 -7.46 -0.11
N VAL A 150 -10.36 -6.29 -0.36
CA VAL A 150 -11.05 -5.00 -0.56
C VAL A 150 -11.40 -4.79 -2.02
N PHE A 151 -10.53 -5.15 -2.95
CA PHE A 151 -10.76 -5.07 -4.38
C PHE A 151 -11.13 -6.44 -4.94
N ASN A 152 -12.41 -6.76 -4.96
CA ASN A 152 -12.94 -8.04 -5.42
C ASN A 152 -13.81 -7.86 -6.68
N ASP A 153 -13.70 -8.79 -7.62
CA ASP A 153 -14.44 -8.77 -8.89
C ASP A 153 -14.29 -7.48 -9.71
N GLY A 154 -13.18 -6.77 -9.54
CA GLY A 154 -12.90 -5.50 -10.21
C GLY A 154 -13.60 -4.29 -9.57
N LYS A 155 -14.17 -4.44 -8.37
CA LYS A 155 -14.82 -3.36 -7.61
C LYS A 155 -14.23 -3.25 -6.22
N MET A 156 -14.33 -2.06 -5.64
CA MET A 156 -14.00 -1.85 -4.23
C MET A 156 -15.20 -2.19 -3.35
N ASP A 157 -15.02 -3.14 -2.44
CA ASP A 157 -15.97 -3.47 -1.38
C ASP A 157 -15.69 -2.58 -0.16
N LEU A 158 -16.45 -1.49 -0.08
CA LEU A 158 -16.30 -0.50 0.99
C LEU A 158 -16.72 -1.03 2.37
N GLU A 159 -17.65 -1.99 2.43
CA GLU A 159 -18.09 -2.57 3.69
C GLU A 159 -17.01 -3.47 4.27
N ARG A 160 -16.32 -4.26 3.44
CA ARG A 160 -15.13 -5.01 3.87
C ARG A 160 -14.02 -4.11 4.37
N LEU A 161 -13.75 -3.00 3.67
CA LEU A 161 -12.74 -2.03 4.10
C LEU A 161 -13.10 -1.42 5.46
N ARG A 162 -14.34 -0.96 5.63
CA ARG A 162 -14.84 -0.40 6.90
C ARG A 162 -14.76 -1.42 8.04
N HIS A 163 -15.16 -2.66 7.78
CA HIS A 163 -15.09 -3.72 8.76
C HIS A 163 -13.66 -3.99 9.21
N LEU A 164 -12.71 -4.08 8.26
CA LEU A 164 -11.31 -4.26 8.57
C LEU A 164 -10.75 -3.11 9.43
N VAL A 165 -11.01 -1.87 9.03
CA VAL A 165 -10.58 -0.67 9.77
C VAL A 165 -11.21 -0.63 11.18
N CYS A 166 -12.46 -1.05 11.34
CA CYS A 166 -13.11 -1.15 12.65
C CYS A 166 -12.37 -2.13 13.57
N MET A 167 -11.88 -3.26 13.04
CA MET A 167 -11.23 -4.30 13.83
C MET A 167 -9.78 -3.99 14.20
N ILE A 168 -8.96 -3.52 13.27
CA ILE A 168 -7.51 -3.32 13.50
C ILE A 168 -7.10 -1.86 13.65
N GLY A 169 -7.98 -0.92 13.30
CA GLY A 169 -7.69 0.50 13.23
C GLY A 169 -6.95 0.89 11.94
N LYS A 170 -7.21 2.10 11.44
CA LYS A 170 -6.57 2.59 10.21
C LYS A 170 -5.04 2.65 10.32
N SER A 171 -4.51 2.95 11.51
CA SER A 171 -3.08 3.06 11.82
C SER A 171 -2.33 1.72 11.79
N LYS A 172 -2.99 0.65 11.36
CA LYS A 172 -2.46 -0.71 11.22
C LYS A 172 -2.76 -1.30 9.84
N LEU A 173 -3.31 -0.49 8.92
CA LEU A 173 -3.71 -0.91 7.59
C LEU A 173 -2.86 -0.20 6.53
N VAL A 174 -2.24 -1.00 5.67
CA VAL A 174 -1.69 -0.56 4.40
C VAL A 174 -2.58 -1.08 3.28
N LEU A 175 -2.98 -0.20 2.37
CA LEU A 175 -3.68 -0.61 1.16
C LEU A 175 -2.65 -0.78 0.04
N ASP A 176 -2.59 -1.97 -0.52
CA ASP A 176 -1.81 -2.20 -1.73
C ASP A 176 -2.69 -1.87 -2.96
N LEU A 177 -2.22 -0.88 -3.71
CA LEU A 177 -2.88 -0.30 -4.88
C LEU A 177 -2.10 -0.64 -6.17
N SER A 178 -1.47 -1.82 -6.21
CA SER A 178 -0.81 -2.36 -7.40
C SER A 178 -1.62 -2.11 -8.66
N CYS A 179 -0.99 -1.50 -9.67
CA CYS A 179 -1.71 -0.93 -10.80
C CYS A 179 -1.01 -1.16 -12.15
N ARG A 180 -1.79 -1.04 -13.22
CA ARG A 180 -1.35 -1.14 -14.61
C ARG A 180 -1.93 -0.04 -15.45
N LYS A 181 -1.20 0.37 -16.49
CA LYS A 181 -1.68 1.43 -17.39
C LYS A 181 -2.76 0.88 -18.32
N LYS A 182 -3.93 1.49 -18.28
CA LYS A 182 -5.09 1.21 -19.14
C LYS A 182 -5.62 2.53 -19.69
N ASN A 183 -5.55 2.70 -21.02
CA ASN A 183 -6.02 3.91 -21.70
C ASN A 183 -5.43 5.21 -21.13
N GLY A 184 -4.13 5.23 -20.85
CA GLY A 184 -3.43 6.40 -20.30
C GLY A 184 -3.66 6.67 -18.82
N LYS A 185 -4.34 5.77 -18.10
CA LYS A 185 -4.58 5.90 -16.65
C LYS A 185 -4.11 4.65 -15.91
N TYR A 186 -3.75 4.77 -14.64
CA TYR A 186 -3.37 3.64 -13.79
C TYR A 186 -4.60 3.05 -13.12
N ALA A 187 -4.98 1.83 -13.51
CA ALA A 187 -6.08 1.08 -12.91
C ALA A 187 -5.53 0.06 -11.93
N ILE A 188 -6.13 -0.05 -10.74
CA ILE A 188 -5.77 -1.05 -9.74
C ILE A 188 -6.08 -2.43 -10.31
N VAL A 189 -5.14 -3.36 -10.14
CA VAL A 189 -5.26 -4.74 -10.62
C VAL A 189 -5.17 -5.73 -9.47
N THR A 190 -6.00 -6.75 -9.51
CA THR A 190 -6.06 -7.85 -8.54
C THR A 190 -5.77 -9.18 -9.21
N ASP A 191 -5.87 -10.27 -8.44
CA ASP A 191 -5.66 -11.65 -8.93
C ASP A 191 -4.29 -11.81 -9.57
N ARG A 192 -3.25 -11.35 -8.85
CA ARG A 192 -1.86 -11.34 -9.29
C ARG A 192 -1.69 -10.57 -10.59
N TRP A 193 -2.29 -9.38 -10.59
CA TRP A 193 -2.21 -8.37 -11.64
C TRP A 193 -2.89 -8.71 -12.97
N GLN A 194 -3.77 -9.71 -12.96
CA GLN A 194 -4.49 -10.18 -14.14
C GLN A 194 -5.84 -9.49 -14.33
N ARG A 195 -6.51 -9.13 -13.23
CA ARG A 195 -7.87 -8.57 -13.27
C ARG A 195 -7.85 -7.07 -13.01
N PHE A 196 -8.27 -6.29 -14.00
CA PHE A 196 -8.48 -4.84 -13.82
C PHE A 196 -9.71 -4.56 -12.97
N SER A 197 -9.58 -3.60 -12.06
CA SER A 197 -10.71 -2.96 -11.40
C SER A 197 -11.16 -1.70 -12.14
N ASP A 198 -12.34 -1.21 -11.78
CA ASP A 198 -12.86 0.10 -12.20
C ASP A 198 -12.32 1.26 -11.33
N VAL A 199 -11.37 0.96 -10.43
CA VAL A 199 -10.76 1.93 -9.53
C VAL A 199 -9.41 2.36 -10.09
N PHE A 200 -9.23 3.67 -10.22
CA PHE A 200 -8.01 4.27 -10.76
C PHE A 200 -7.19 4.94 -9.67
N VAL A 201 -5.87 4.86 -9.80
CA VAL A 201 -4.92 5.58 -8.94
C VAL A 201 -4.89 7.03 -9.42
N ASP A 202 -5.63 7.89 -8.73
CA ASP A 202 -5.71 9.32 -8.96
C ASP A 202 -5.89 10.10 -7.63
N GLU A 203 -5.85 11.42 -7.69
CA GLU A 203 -5.99 12.30 -6.52
C GLU A 203 -7.23 11.99 -5.67
N LYS A 204 -8.39 11.79 -6.29
CA LYS A 204 -9.65 11.61 -5.56
C LYS A 204 -9.69 10.25 -4.88
N THR A 205 -9.25 9.21 -5.58
CA THR A 205 -9.16 7.86 -5.02
C THR A 205 -8.16 7.81 -3.87
N LEU A 206 -6.97 8.37 -4.03
CA LEU A 206 -5.94 8.40 -2.99
C LEU A 206 -6.43 9.18 -1.76
N ALA A 207 -7.05 10.34 -1.95
CA ALA A 207 -7.63 11.13 -0.86
C ALA A 207 -8.73 10.37 -0.11
N PHE A 208 -9.60 9.66 -0.83
CA PHE A 208 -10.65 8.86 -0.23
C PHE A 208 -10.09 7.67 0.56
N LEU A 209 -9.20 6.88 -0.04
CA LEU A 209 -8.64 5.69 0.60
C LEU A 209 -7.76 6.02 1.81
N ALA A 210 -7.12 7.18 1.82
CA ALA A 210 -6.32 7.64 2.96
C ALA A 210 -7.13 7.93 4.23
N THR A 211 -8.46 8.00 4.12
CA THR A 211 -9.33 8.05 5.31
C THR A 211 -9.39 6.71 6.05
N TYR A 212 -9.04 5.61 5.37
CA TYR A 212 -9.13 4.23 5.86
C TYR A 212 -7.78 3.57 6.14
N ALA A 213 -6.67 4.07 5.57
CA ALA A 213 -5.35 3.46 5.69
C ALA A 213 -4.32 4.42 6.30
N ASP A 214 -3.25 3.86 6.85
CA ASP A 214 -2.08 4.61 7.34
C ASP A 214 -1.07 4.87 6.23
N GLU A 215 -0.88 3.89 5.33
CA GLU A 215 0.05 3.98 4.20
C GLU A 215 -0.51 3.32 2.94
N PHE A 216 0.11 3.63 1.80
CA PHE A 216 -0.08 2.90 0.54
C PHE A 216 1.17 2.13 0.14
N LEU A 217 0.97 0.95 -0.44
CA LEU A 217 1.99 0.21 -1.19
C LEU A 217 1.55 0.18 -2.65
N VAL A 218 2.42 0.56 -3.58
CA VAL A 218 2.04 0.67 -5.00
C VAL A 218 3.08 -0.02 -5.87
N HIS A 219 2.68 -1.14 -6.48
CA HIS A 219 3.48 -1.80 -7.49
C HIS A 219 3.16 -1.28 -8.90
N GLY A 220 4.21 -0.90 -9.64
CA GLY A 220 4.13 -0.58 -11.06
C GLY A 220 4.31 -1.85 -11.89
N VAL A 221 3.25 -2.65 -12.06
CA VAL A 221 3.34 -4.03 -12.59
C VAL A 221 3.95 -4.09 -14.00
N ASP A 222 3.76 -3.06 -14.81
CA ASP A 222 4.27 -3.06 -16.18
C ASP A 222 5.81 -3.05 -16.22
N VAL A 223 6.49 -2.59 -15.16
CA VAL A 223 7.97 -2.57 -14.99
C VAL A 223 8.51 -3.52 -13.91
N GLU A 224 7.65 -4.04 -13.02
CA GLU A 224 8.04 -4.88 -11.89
C GLU A 224 8.68 -6.22 -12.30
N GLY A 225 9.86 -6.52 -11.75
CA GLY A 225 10.61 -7.76 -12.01
C GLY A 225 11.22 -7.87 -13.41
N LYS A 226 11.05 -6.87 -14.28
CA LYS A 226 11.56 -6.89 -15.67
C LYS A 226 12.87 -6.14 -15.89
N ARG A 227 13.37 -5.42 -14.87
CA ARG A 227 14.59 -4.58 -14.96
C ARG A 227 14.55 -3.56 -16.11
N LEU A 228 13.37 -3.01 -16.40
CA LEU A 228 13.14 -2.05 -17.49
C LEU A 228 13.21 -0.58 -17.04
N GLY A 229 13.71 -0.32 -15.83
CA GLY A 229 13.68 0.98 -15.19
C GLY A 229 12.37 1.25 -14.44
N ILE A 230 12.32 2.38 -13.75
CA ILE A 230 11.17 2.79 -12.92
C ILE A 230 10.05 3.40 -13.77
N ASP A 231 8.82 3.36 -13.27
CA ASP A 231 7.69 4.10 -13.85
C ASP A 231 7.63 5.51 -13.25
N GLU A 232 8.38 6.44 -13.84
CA GLU A 232 8.49 7.82 -13.36
C GLU A 232 7.13 8.57 -13.34
N GLU A 233 6.24 8.27 -14.29
CA GLU A 233 4.92 8.91 -14.35
C GLU A 233 4.04 8.49 -13.16
N LEU A 234 4.07 7.20 -12.81
CA LEU A 234 3.40 6.70 -11.62
C LEU A 234 4.01 7.29 -10.35
N VAL A 235 5.34 7.32 -10.22
CA VAL A 235 6.00 7.91 -9.06
C VAL A 235 5.65 9.39 -8.91
N ALA A 236 5.64 10.15 -10.01
CA ALA A 236 5.24 11.55 -10.00
C ALA A 236 3.78 11.75 -9.62
N LEU A 237 2.88 10.89 -10.09
CA LEU A 237 1.47 10.89 -9.68
C LEU A 237 1.34 10.70 -8.16
N LEU A 238 2.04 9.72 -7.60
CA LEU A 238 2.03 9.44 -6.15
C LEU A 238 2.61 10.60 -5.35
N GLY A 239 3.75 11.15 -5.76
CA GLY A 239 4.41 12.29 -5.09
C GLY A 239 3.57 13.57 -5.12
N ASN A 240 2.76 13.76 -6.15
CA ASN A 240 1.81 14.88 -6.23
C ASN A 240 0.61 14.68 -5.30
N TRP A 241 0.03 13.49 -5.29
CA TRP A 241 -1.35 13.32 -4.84
C TRP A 241 -1.55 12.44 -3.61
N SER A 242 -0.58 11.62 -3.21
CA SER A 242 -0.74 10.81 -2.00
C SER A 242 -0.79 11.73 -0.76
N PRO A 243 -1.86 11.70 0.05
CA PRO A 243 -1.95 12.50 1.27
C PRO A 243 -1.29 11.83 2.49
N ILE A 244 -0.98 10.53 2.38
CA ILE A 244 -0.36 9.69 3.41
C ILE A 244 0.94 9.07 2.86
N PRO A 245 1.81 8.47 3.70
CA PRO A 245 3.00 7.79 3.22
C PRO A 245 2.68 6.77 2.14
N VAL A 246 3.53 6.71 1.12
CA VAL A 246 3.39 5.78 0.00
C VAL A 246 4.74 5.19 -0.35
N THR A 247 4.77 3.87 -0.52
CA THR A 247 5.96 3.14 -0.98
C THR A 247 5.73 2.66 -2.41
N TYR A 248 6.65 3.02 -3.31
CA TYR A 248 6.71 2.50 -4.66
C TYR A 248 7.58 1.24 -4.71
N ALA A 249 7.07 0.20 -5.35
CA ALA A 249 7.78 -1.06 -5.54
C ALA A 249 7.78 -1.44 -7.04
N GLY A 250 8.98 -1.54 -7.64
CA GLY A 250 9.14 -1.99 -9.02
C GLY A 250 10.24 -1.27 -9.79
N GLY A 251 10.85 -1.97 -10.74
CA GLY A 251 11.70 -1.35 -11.77
C GLY A 251 13.11 -0.90 -11.36
N VAL A 252 13.41 -0.73 -10.06
CA VAL A 252 14.74 -0.29 -9.59
C VAL A 252 15.83 -1.32 -9.94
N THR A 253 16.92 -0.84 -10.54
CA THR A 253 18.09 -1.64 -10.93
C THR A 253 19.42 -1.05 -10.49
N THR A 254 19.48 0.26 -10.28
CA THR A 254 20.71 1.00 -9.96
C THR A 254 20.49 2.04 -8.86
N MET A 255 21.57 2.60 -8.31
CA MET A 255 21.49 3.74 -7.38
C MET A 255 20.89 4.99 -8.04
N ALA A 256 21.07 5.17 -9.36
CA ALA A 256 20.50 6.31 -10.08
C ALA A 256 18.96 6.25 -10.08
N ASP A 257 18.37 5.06 -10.18
CA ASP A 257 16.92 4.88 -10.11
C ASP A 257 16.35 5.35 -8.76
N LEU A 258 17.09 5.19 -7.65
CA LEU A 258 16.67 5.69 -6.33
C LEU A 258 16.60 7.22 -6.29
N GLU A 259 17.57 7.91 -6.91
CA GLU A 259 17.52 9.37 -7.03
C GLU A 259 16.38 9.80 -7.95
N THR A 260 16.14 9.09 -9.06
CA THR A 260 15.00 9.39 -9.94
C THR A 260 13.66 9.22 -9.21
N VAL A 261 13.49 8.16 -8.39
CA VAL A 261 12.28 7.99 -7.57
C VAL A 261 12.12 9.15 -6.59
N LYS A 262 13.20 9.57 -5.94
CA LYS A 262 13.19 10.70 -5.01
C LYS A 262 12.82 12.01 -5.70
N GLU A 263 13.39 12.29 -6.87
CA GLU A 263 13.11 13.51 -7.65
C GLU A 263 11.68 13.51 -8.19
N ALA A 264 11.27 12.47 -8.91
CA ALA A 264 9.93 12.34 -9.46
C ALA A 264 8.87 12.34 -8.35
N GLY A 265 9.15 11.64 -7.25
CA GLY A 265 8.29 11.54 -6.07
C GLY A 265 8.30 12.77 -5.17
N LYS A 266 9.07 13.80 -5.52
CA LYS A 266 9.21 15.07 -4.76
C LYS A 266 9.62 14.86 -3.31
N GLY A 267 10.42 13.83 -3.05
CA GLY A 267 10.83 13.44 -1.70
C GLY A 267 9.72 12.82 -0.85
N ARG A 268 8.57 12.44 -1.43
CA ARG A 268 7.38 11.97 -0.68
C ARG A 268 7.03 10.51 -0.93
N VAL A 269 7.76 9.84 -1.81
CA VAL A 269 7.52 8.46 -2.22
C VAL A 269 8.70 7.63 -1.76
N ASP A 270 8.45 6.73 -0.81
CA ASP A 270 9.42 5.72 -0.36
C ASP A 270 9.62 4.67 -1.45
N VAL A 271 10.69 3.89 -1.35
CA VAL A 271 11.07 2.93 -2.39
C VAL A 271 11.43 1.57 -1.83
N THR A 272 10.94 0.52 -2.48
CA THR A 272 11.37 -0.86 -2.25
C THR A 272 12.25 -1.34 -3.41
N VAL A 273 13.31 -2.07 -3.07
CA VAL A 273 14.17 -2.76 -4.02
C VAL A 273 14.21 -4.24 -3.68
N GLY A 274 13.78 -5.09 -4.61
CA GLY A 274 13.85 -6.55 -4.50
C GLY A 274 15.03 -7.11 -5.30
N SER A 275 14.72 -7.90 -6.34
CA SER A 275 15.66 -8.65 -7.21
C SER A 275 16.90 -7.95 -7.80
N ALA A 276 17.04 -6.63 -7.64
CA ALA A 276 18.27 -5.92 -7.99
C ALA A 276 19.34 -6.01 -6.89
N LEU A 277 18.95 -6.23 -5.64
CA LEU A 277 19.87 -6.32 -4.51
C LEU A 277 20.70 -7.60 -4.54
N ASP A 278 21.97 -7.49 -4.17
CA ASP A 278 22.91 -8.62 -4.01
C ASP A 278 22.47 -9.66 -2.99
N ILE A 279 21.79 -9.25 -1.91
CA ILE A 279 21.14 -10.15 -0.93
C ILE A 279 20.02 -11.02 -1.54
N PHE A 280 19.62 -10.72 -2.78
CA PHE A 280 18.69 -11.50 -3.60
C PHE A 280 19.29 -11.92 -4.96
N GLY A 281 20.62 -11.99 -5.08
CA GLY A 281 21.32 -12.42 -6.29
C GLY A 281 21.39 -11.38 -7.41
N GLY A 282 21.08 -10.12 -7.12
CA GLY A 282 21.26 -8.98 -8.01
C GLY A 282 22.67 -8.36 -7.94
N ASN A 283 22.85 -7.22 -8.60
CA ASN A 283 24.15 -6.54 -8.72
C ASN A 283 24.23 -5.23 -7.91
N LEU A 284 23.11 -4.78 -7.34
CA LEU A 284 23.06 -3.57 -6.52
C LEU A 284 23.42 -3.94 -5.09
N ALA A 285 24.48 -3.35 -4.54
CA ALA A 285 24.91 -3.67 -3.19
C ALA A 285 23.89 -3.17 -2.15
N TYR A 286 23.37 -4.06 -1.32
CA TYR A 286 22.44 -3.72 -0.23
C TYR A 286 23.00 -2.62 0.67
N ARG A 287 24.30 -2.70 1.01
CA ARG A 287 24.98 -1.71 1.85
C ARG A 287 24.97 -0.30 1.25
N ASP A 288 25.05 -0.17 -0.08
CA ASP A 288 25.00 1.14 -0.73
C ASP A 288 23.61 1.76 -0.64
N VAL A 289 22.57 0.93 -0.73
CA VAL A 289 21.16 1.34 -0.54
C VAL A 289 20.88 1.75 0.90
N VAL A 290 21.42 1.02 1.89
CA VAL A 290 21.34 1.40 3.31
C VAL A 290 22.06 2.73 3.56
N ALA A 291 23.30 2.88 3.09
CA ALA A 291 24.03 4.13 3.24
C ALA A 291 23.31 5.31 2.55
N TRP A 292 22.62 5.06 1.44
CA TRP A 292 21.77 6.05 0.78
C TRP A 292 20.55 6.43 1.62
N HIS A 293 19.86 5.45 2.23
CA HIS A 293 18.74 5.67 3.15
C HIS A 293 19.16 6.58 4.32
N GLU A 294 20.29 6.27 4.97
CA GLU A 294 20.81 7.04 6.10
C GLU A 294 21.11 8.50 5.73
N ARG A 295 21.67 8.73 4.53
CA ARG A 295 21.93 10.09 4.02
C ARG A 295 20.65 10.90 3.86
N GLN A 296 19.53 10.28 3.46
CA GLN A 296 18.26 11.01 3.34
C GLN A 296 17.75 11.44 4.72
N ALA A 297 17.88 10.59 5.74
CA ALA A 297 17.48 10.91 7.09
C ALA A 297 18.29 12.07 7.70
N MET A 298 19.59 12.12 7.41
CA MET A 298 20.48 13.19 7.86
C MET A 298 20.21 14.54 7.16
N ALA A 299 19.82 14.53 5.88
CA ALA A 299 19.56 15.76 5.11
C ALA A 299 18.35 16.58 5.58
N LEU A 300 17.57 16.07 6.55
CA LEU A 300 16.46 16.78 7.18
C LEU A 300 16.83 17.56 8.45
N HIS A 301 18.07 17.41 8.93
CA HIS A 301 18.61 18.09 10.11
C HIS A 301 19.62 19.16 9.69
#